data_AF-A0A952RST3-F1
#
_entry.id   AF-A0A952RST3-F1
#
_cell.length_a   1.000
_cell.length_b   1.000
_cell.length_c   1.000
_cell.angle_alpha   90.00
_cell.angle_beta   90.00
_cell.angle_gamma   90.00
#
_symmetry.space_group_name_H-M   'P 1'
#
loop_
_entity.id
_entity.type
_entity.pdbx_description
1 polymer ?
#
loop_
_entity_poly.entity_id
_entity_poly.type
_entity_poly.pdbx_seq_one_letter_code
_entity_poly.pdbx_strand_id
1 'polypeptide(L)'
;MKRKPKLTKRERKALQPSRPQPRGHDHQHIHCIACGRHIEPQEFEAPATATALTCDHGSNFPACVRCVPKAQQLIAEHDRTNTPVKTAPAFH
;
A
#
# COMPACT_ATOMS: atom_id res chain seq x y z
N MET A 1 37.97 44.88 -7.98
CA MET A 1 36.90 44.25 -7.17
C MET A 1 37.02 42.73 -7.30
N LYS A 2 37.39 42.01 -6.24
CA LYS A 2 37.59 40.54 -6.29
C LYS A 2 36.25 39.81 -6.10
N ARG A 3 35.87 38.95 -7.06
CA ARG A 3 34.63 38.16 -7.04
C ARG A 3 34.68 37.16 -5.88
N LYS A 4 33.63 37.13 -5.05
CA LYS A 4 33.48 36.18 -3.94
C LYS A 4 33.35 34.74 -4.49
N PRO A 5 33.94 33.73 -3.84
CA PRO A 5 33.84 32.34 -4.27
C PRO A 5 32.39 31.86 -4.22
N LYS A 6 31.94 31.15 -5.27
CA LYS A 6 30.61 30.56 -5.33
C LYS A 6 30.57 29.33 -4.42
N LEU A 7 29.60 29.30 -3.50
CA LEU A 7 29.38 28.18 -2.59
C LEU A 7 29.25 26.84 -3.34
N THR A 8 29.92 25.81 -2.83
CA THR A 8 29.85 24.46 -3.38
C THR A 8 28.45 23.87 -3.19
N LYS A 9 28.10 22.85 -3.99
CA LYS A 9 26.78 22.18 -3.91
C LYS A 9 26.51 21.61 -2.50
N ARG A 10 27.58 21.21 -1.80
CA ARG A 10 27.51 20.60 -0.45
C ARG A 10 27.17 21.64 0.62
N GLU A 11 27.77 22.82 0.55
CA GLU A 11 27.47 23.92 1.48
C GLU A 11 26.06 24.49 1.27
N ARG A 12 25.57 24.52 0.02
CA ARG A 12 24.18 24.89 -0.29
C ARG A 12 23.14 23.91 0.27
N LYS A 13 23.50 22.65 0.50
CA LYS A 13 22.61 21.66 1.09
C LYS A 13 22.58 21.76 2.62
N ALA A 14 23.71 22.12 3.23
CA ALA A 14 23.82 22.29 4.69
C ALA A 14 23.09 23.55 5.21
N LEU A 15 22.97 24.59 4.37
CA LEU A 15 22.29 25.84 4.72
C LEU A 15 20.76 25.80 4.49
N GLN A 16 20.23 24.73 3.89
CA GLN A 16 18.78 24.57 3.75
C GLN A 16 18.22 23.98 5.04
N PRO A 17 17.36 24.71 5.78
CA PRO A 17 16.63 24.10 6.88
C PRO A 17 15.81 22.94 6.31
N SER A 18 15.87 21.78 6.97
CA SER A 18 15.05 20.60 6.63
C SER A 18 13.59 21.02 6.61
N ARG A 19 13.06 21.28 5.41
CA ARG A 19 11.65 21.58 5.22
C ARG A 19 10.87 20.37 5.75
N PRO A 20 9.95 20.53 6.72
CA PRO A 20 9.09 19.44 7.11
C PRO A 20 8.38 18.95 5.86
N GLN A 21 8.60 17.68 5.51
CA GLN A 21 7.91 17.07 4.38
C GLN A 21 6.40 17.20 4.68
N PRO A 22 5.59 17.73 3.75
CA PRO A 22 4.15 17.64 3.92
C PRO A 22 3.84 16.15 4.04
N ARG A 23 3.18 15.77 5.14
CA ARG A 23 2.54 14.45 5.25
C ARG A 23 1.51 14.42 4.13
N GLY A 24 1.90 13.86 2.99
CA GLY A 24 0.96 13.53 1.93
C GLY A 24 -0.13 12.70 2.59
N HIS A 25 -1.38 13.03 2.32
CA HIS A 25 -2.46 12.08 2.54
C HIS A 25 -2.18 10.91 1.60
N ASP A 26 -1.41 9.92 2.09
CA ASP A 26 -1.23 8.62 1.47
C ASP A 26 -2.62 7.97 1.48
N HIS A 27 -3.37 8.20 0.41
CA HIS A 27 -4.55 7.43 0.09
C HIS A 27 -4.04 6.02 -0.20
N GLN A 28 -3.87 5.21 0.85
CA GLN A 28 -3.54 3.79 0.70
C GLN A 28 -4.68 3.16 -0.12
N HIS A 29 -4.41 2.90 -1.39
CA HIS A 29 -5.37 2.27 -2.28
C HIS A 29 -5.46 0.79 -1.91
N ILE A 30 -6.51 0.43 -1.17
CA ILE A 30 -6.76 -0.95 -0.75
C ILE A 30 -7.48 -1.64 -1.93
N HIS A 31 -6.94 -2.75 -2.43
CA HIS A 31 -7.53 -3.46 -3.58
C HIS A 31 -7.86 -4.90 -3.23
N CYS A 32 -9.00 -5.41 -3.67
CA CYS A 32 -9.35 -6.82 -3.51
C CYS A 32 -8.31 -7.72 -4.20
N ILE A 33 -7.68 -8.63 -3.45
CA ILE A 33 -6.65 -9.53 -4.03
C ILE A 33 -7.17 -10.44 -5.14
N ALA A 34 -8.46 -10.73 -5.16
CA ALA A 34 -9.06 -11.70 -6.07
C ALA A 34 -9.63 -11.11 -7.37
N CYS A 35 -10.04 -9.84 -7.35
CA CYS A 35 -10.61 -9.15 -8.51
C CYS A 35 -9.93 -7.84 -8.88
N GLY A 36 -9.18 -7.19 -7.97
CA GLY A 36 -8.48 -5.93 -8.23
C GLY A 36 -9.33 -4.67 -8.00
N ARG A 37 -10.60 -4.83 -7.62
CA ARG A 37 -11.49 -3.70 -7.30
C ARG A 37 -10.91 -2.88 -6.15
N HIS A 38 -10.89 -1.56 -6.30
CA HIS A 38 -10.61 -0.64 -5.20
C HIS A 38 -11.65 -0.76 -4.08
N ILE A 39 -11.17 -0.81 -2.85
CA ILE A 39 -11.95 -0.91 -1.62
C ILE A 39 -11.64 0.35 -0.81
N GLU A 40 -12.67 1.09 -0.43
CA GLU A 40 -12.47 2.22 0.47
C GLU A 40 -12.31 1.74 1.93
N PRO A 41 -11.52 2.43 2.78
CA PRO A 41 -11.37 2.06 4.19
C PRO A 41 -12.71 1.88 4.95
N GLN A 42 -13.72 2.67 4.58
CA GLN A 42 -15.06 2.64 5.14
C GLN A 42 -15.84 1.37 4.79
N GLU A 43 -15.47 0.67 3.70
CA GLU A 43 -16.10 -0.59 3.29
C GLU A 43 -15.77 -1.76 4.22
N PHE A 44 -14.78 -1.60 5.11
CA PHE A 44 -14.48 -2.57 6.19
C PHE A 44 -15.35 -2.36 7.43
N GLU A 45 -16.06 -1.24 7.54
CA GLU A 45 -16.97 -0.93 8.65
C GLU A 45 -18.40 -1.37 8.35
N ALA A 46 -19.20 -1.63 9.40
CA ALA A 46 -20.57 -2.11 9.21
C ALA A 46 -21.48 -1.05 8.55
N PRO A 47 -22.26 -1.40 7.50
CA PRO A 47 -22.37 -2.71 6.87
C PRO A 47 -21.19 -3.02 5.93
N ALA A 48 -20.36 -4.00 6.32
CA ALA A 48 -19.09 -4.24 5.65
C ALA A 48 -19.29 -4.88 4.28
N THR A 49 -18.78 -4.21 3.24
CA THR A 49 -18.72 -4.69 1.84
C THR A 49 -17.33 -5.23 1.49
N ALA A 50 -16.38 -5.13 2.40
CA ALA A 50 -15.06 -5.73 2.34
C ALA A 50 -14.64 -6.37 3.67
N THR A 51 -13.67 -7.27 3.59
CA THR A 51 -13.09 -7.95 4.75
C THR A 51 -11.58 -8.15 4.54
N ALA A 52 -10.85 -8.25 5.64
CA ALA A 52 -9.43 -8.62 5.63
C ALA A 52 -9.31 -10.09 6.02
N LEU A 53 -8.66 -10.88 5.16
CA LEU A 53 -8.37 -12.28 5.41
C LEU A 53 -6.92 -12.42 5.88
N THR A 54 -6.71 -13.16 6.96
CA THR A 54 -5.37 -13.42 7.50
C THR A 54 -4.87 -14.77 7.01
N CYS A 55 -3.61 -14.83 6.58
CA CYS A 55 -2.93 -16.08 6.24
C CYS A 55 -2.28 -16.72 7.46
N ASP A 56 -1.84 -17.98 7.36
CA ASP A 56 -1.20 -18.69 8.48
C ASP A 56 0.14 -18.04 8.92
N HIS A 57 0.75 -17.25 8.05
CA HIS A 57 1.95 -16.47 8.34
C HIS A 57 1.67 -15.13 9.06
N GLY A 58 0.39 -14.80 9.30
CA GLY A 58 -0.03 -13.58 10.00
C GLY A 58 -0.14 -12.32 9.12
N SER A 59 -0.06 -12.45 7.80
CA SER A 59 -0.28 -11.33 6.87
C SER A 59 -1.76 -11.16 6.53
N ASN A 60 -2.20 -9.92 6.33
CA ASN A 60 -3.59 -9.59 6.04
C ASN A 60 -3.78 -9.19 4.57
N PHE A 61 -4.83 -9.73 3.96
CA PHE A 61 -5.16 -9.52 2.56
C PHE A 61 -6.61 -9.02 2.40
N PRO A 62 -6.81 -7.84 1.79
CA PRO A 62 -8.14 -7.29 1.57
C PRO A 62 -8.90 -8.06 0.47
N ALA A 63 -10.18 -8.33 0.71
CA ALA A 63 -11.09 -8.91 -0.26
C ALA A 63 -12.49 -8.28 -0.14
N CYS A 64 -13.15 -8.01 -1.26
CA CYS A 64 -14.57 -7.65 -1.21
C CYS A 64 -15.41 -8.88 -0.84
N VAL A 65 -16.57 -8.67 -0.21
CA VAL A 65 -17.44 -9.77 0.28
C VAL A 65 -17.81 -10.78 -0.80
N ARG A 66 -17.91 -10.33 -2.06
CA ARG A 66 -18.21 -11.18 -3.22
C ARG A 66 -17.07 -12.14 -3.59
N CYS A 67 -15.84 -11.80 -3.25
CA CYS A 67 -14.65 -12.55 -3.65
C CYS A 67 -13.98 -13.32 -2.51
N VAL A 68 -14.58 -13.34 -1.30
CA VAL A 68 -14.03 -14.05 -0.14
C VAL A 68 -13.65 -15.51 -0.44
N PRO A 69 -14.49 -16.34 -1.10
CA PRO A 69 -14.12 -17.73 -1.36
C PRO A 69 -12.89 -17.86 -2.26
N LYS A 70 -12.78 -17.02 -3.28
CA LYS A 70 -11.63 -17.00 -4.20
C LYS A 70 -10.37 -16.47 -3.51
N ALA A 71 -10.51 -15.43 -2.69
CA ALA A 71 -9.42 -14.87 -1.92
C ALA A 71 -8.87 -15.89 -0.90
N GLN A 72 -9.74 -16.65 -0.23
CA GLN A 72 -9.33 -17.76 0.65
C GLN A 72 -8.55 -18.83 -0.11
N GLN A 73 -8.95 -19.22 -1.31
CA GLN A 73 -8.20 -20.18 -2.13
C GLN A 73 -6.80 -19.67 -2.50
N LEU A 74 -6.68 -18.39 -2.86
CA LEU A 74 -5.39 -17.76 -3.18
C LEU A 74 -4.47 -17.72 -1.96
N ILE A 75 -5.02 -17.43 -0.78
CA ILE A 75 -4.29 -17.43 0.49
C ILE A 75 -3.88 -18.86 0.87
N ALA A 76 -4.78 -19.83 0.77
CA ALA A 76 -4.47 -21.23 1.05
C ALA A 76 -3.40 -21.80 0.09
N GLU A 77 -3.39 -21.37 -1.17
CA GLU A 77 -2.30 -21.70 -2.09
C GLU A 77 -0.98 -21.11 -1.58
N HIS A 78 -0.95 -19.82 -1.26
CA HIS A 78 0.22 -19.13 -0.69
C HIS A 78 0.75 -19.83 0.58
N ASP A 79 -0.14 -20.19 1.50
CA ASP A 79 0.22 -20.83 2.77
C ASP A 79 0.84 -22.21 2.54
N ARG A 80 0.27 -23.00 1.62
CA ARG A 80 0.77 -24.33 1.30
C ARG A 80 2.09 -24.32 0.54
N THR A 81 2.30 -23.39 -0.38
CA THR A 81 3.47 -23.39 -1.27
C THR A 81 4.57 -22.44 -0.81
N ASN A 82 4.30 -21.60 0.19
CA ASN A 82 5.17 -20.51 0.63
C ASN A 82 5.55 -19.54 -0.51
N THR A 83 4.71 -19.42 -1.54
CA THR A 83 4.90 -18.49 -2.67
C THR A 83 3.99 -17.28 -2.52
N PRO A 84 4.35 -16.08 -3.03
CA PRO A 84 3.50 -14.89 -2.91
C PRO A 84 2.05 -15.11 -3.38
N VAL A 85 1.09 -14.46 -2.71
CA VAL A 85 -0.33 -14.48 -3.10
C VAL A 85 -0.46 -13.92 -4.53
N LYS A 86 -1.12 -14.67 -5.42
CA LYS A 86 -1.38 -14.23 -6.79
C LYS A 86 -2.51 -13.21 -6.81
N THR A 87 -2.16 -11.93 -6.74
CA THR A 87 -3.12 -10.82 -6.74
C THR A 87 -3.58 -10.45 -8.15
N ALA A 88 -4.86 -10.14 -8.31
CA ALA A 88 -5.39 -9.54 -9.53
C ALA A 88 -4.87 -8.09 -9.73
N PRO A 89 -4.72 -7.62 -10.98
CA PRO A 89 -4.32 -6.25 -11.26
C PRO A 89 -5.39 -5.27 -10.76
N ALA A 90 -4.95 -4.18 -10.14
CA ALA A 90 -5.84 -3.11 -9.68
C ALA A 90 -6.56 -2.44 -10.86
N PHE A 91 -7.83 -2.11 -10.68
CA PHE A 91 -8.60 -1.28 -11.60
C PHE A 91 -9.42 -0.24 -10.82
N HIS A 92 -9.59 0.93 -11.44
CA HIS A 92 -10.27 2.11 -10.89
C HIS A 92 -11.52 2.43 -11.71
#